data_AF-A0A357L4H7-F1
#
_entry.id   AF-A0A357L4H7-F1
#
_cell.length_a   1.000
_cell.length_b   1.000
_cell.length_c   1.000
_cell.angle_alpha   90.00
_cell.angle_beta   90.00
_cell.angle_gamma   90.00
#
_symmetry.space_group_name_H-M   'P 1'
#
loop_
_entity.id
_entity.type
_entity.pdbx_description
1 polymer ?
#
loop_
_entity_poly.entity_id
_entity_poly.type
_entity_poly.pdbx_seq_one_letter_code
_entity_poly.pdbx_strand_id
1 'polypeptide(L)'
;DFERSLAQMADFEGFSQRTLEAWRTGDLDSIEEEMIGPMKTAAPGAYKALIAERNANWVVQIEKIMTGSDDYFIAVGAGHFIGTDGVVELLKRKGYAVERVQ
;
A
#
# COMPACT_ATOMS: atom_id res chain seq x y z
N ASP A 1 9.85 10.44 30.24
CA ASP A 1 9.52 9.27 31.06
C ASP A 1 10.13 8.05 30.39
N PHE A 2 11.17 7.47 30.99
CA PHE A 2 12.07 6.50 30.35
C PHE A 2 11.36 5.19 29.97
N GLU A 3 10.50 4.70 30.87
CA GLU A 3 9.69 3.49 30.65
C GLU A 3 8.77 3.61 29.42
N ARG A 4 8.20 4.80 29.21
CA ARG A 4 7.35 5.07 28.04
C ARG A 4 8.15 4.97 26.74
N SER A 5 9.39 5.44 26.73
CA SER A 5 10.25 5.33 25.54
C SER A 5 10.63 3.88 25.26
N LEU A 6 10.92 3.07 26.29
CA LEU A 6 11.21 1.64 26.11
C LEU A 6 10.00 0.88 25.56
N ALA A 7 8.80 1.15 26.07
CA ALA A 7 7.57 0.55 25.55
C ALA A 7 7.35 0.90 24.07
N GLN A 8 7.54 2.16 23.69
CA GLN A 8 7.42 2.60 22.29
C GLN A 8 8.43 1.91 21.36
N MET A 9 9.65 1.63 21.83
CA MET A 9 10.65 0.90 21.04
C MET A 9 10.28 -0.57 20.85
N ALA A 10 9.79 -1.24 21.91
CA ALA A 10 9.32 -2.62 21.82
C ALA A 10 8.11 -2.76 20.87
N ASP A 11 7.17 -1.82 20.94
CA ASP A 11 6.02 -1.77 20.04
C ASP A 11 6.45 -1.59 18.58
N PHE A 12 7.41 -0.69 18.32
CA PHE A 12 7.95 -0.45 16.98
C PHE A 12 8.69 -1.66 16.41
N GLU A 13 9.46 -2.38 17.23
CA GLU A 13 10.11 -3.62 16.82
C GLU A 13 9.08 -4.70 16.45
N GLY A 14 8.05 -4.88 17.29
CA GLY A 14 6.96 -5.81 17.02
C GLY A 14 6.21 -5.49 15.72
N PHE A 15 5.86 -4.21 15.52
CA PHE A 15 5.27 -3.72 14.27
C PHE A 15 6.16 -4.02 13.04
N SER A 16 7.47 -3.74 13.16
CA SER A 16 8.42 -3.94 12.06
C SER A 16 8.55 -5.40 11.67
N GLN A 17 8.59 -6.32 12.63
CA GLN A 17 8.69 -7.77 12.37
C GLN A 17 7.43 -8.32 11.70
N ARG A 18 6.23 -7.95 12.19
CA ARG A 18 4.96 -8.39 11.58
C ARG A 18 4.80 -7.87 10.16
N THR A 19 5.11 -6.59 9.94
CA THR A 19 5.04 -5.98 8.61
C THR A 19 6.03 -6.62 7.64
N LEU A 20 7.25 -6.92 8.09
CA LEU A 20 8.27 -7.57 7.27
C LEU A 20 7.87 -8.99 6.87
N GLU A 21 7.34 -9.78 7.81
CA GLU A 21 6.88 -11.13 7.50
C GLU A 21 5.69 -11.12 6.53
N ALA A 22 4.72 -10.24 6.76
CA ALA A 22 3.59 -10.05 5.86
C ALA A 22 4.05 -9.64 4.44
N TRP A 23 5.04 -8.76 4.34
CA TRP A 23 5.65 -8.42 3.05
C TRP A 23 6.32 -9.62 2.38
N ARG A 24 7.06 -10.43 3.15
CA ARG A 24 7.79 -11.60 2.65
C ARG A 24 6.85 -12.70 2.13
N THR A 25 5.72 -12.91 2.78
CA THR A 25 4.70 -13.91 2.40
C THR A 25 3.67 -13.36 1.42
N GLY A 26 3.65 -12.04 1.22
CA GLY A 26 2.69 -11.38 0.33
C GLY A 26 1.30 -11.23 0.93
N ASP A 27 1.17 -11.29 2.25
CA ASP A 27 -0.07 -11.06 3.00
C ASP A 27 -0.40 -9.55 3.00
N LEU A 28 -1.13 -9.12 1.97
CA LEU A 28 -1.50 -7.71 1.79
C LEU A 28 -2.50 -7.22 2.84
N ASP A 29 -3.31 -8.11 3.41
CA ASP A 29 -4.32 -7.76 4.40
C ASP A 29 -3.64 -7.36 5.71
N SER A 30 -2.67 -8.15 6.17
CA SER A 30 -1.86 -7.81 7.35
C SER A 30 -1.08 -6.51 7.16
N ILE A 31 -0.55 -6.26 5.96
CA ILE A 31 0.15 -4.99 5.66
C ILE A 31 -0.83 -3.81 5.66
N GLU A 32 -2.03 -3.97 5.10
CA GLU A 32 -3.05 -2.93 5.15
C GLU A 32 -3.43 -2.60 6.61
N GLU A 33 -3.70 -3.62 7.42
CA GLU A 33 -4.08 -3.46 8.82
C GLU A 33 -3.02 -2.70 9.60
N GLU A 34 -1.75 -3.08 9.48
CA GLU A 34 -0.66 -2.48 10.26
C GLU A 34 -0.26 -1.09 9.70
N MET A 35 -0.15 -0.92 8.37
CA MET A 35 0.41 0.31 7.79
C MET A 35 -0.63 1.40 7.51
N ILE A 36 -1.84 1.03 7.09
CA ILE A 36 -2.84 1.97 6.57
C ILE A 36 -4.07 2.07 7.47
N GLY A 37 -4.48 0.98 8.12
CA GLY A 37 -5.64 0.94 9.02
C GLY A 37 -5.64 2.09 10.04
N PRO A 38 -4.57 2.28 10.82
CA PRO A 38 -4.45 3.39 11.77
C PRO A 38 -4.50 4.76 11.11
N MET A 39 -3.97 4.89 9.89
CA MET A 39 -3.92 6.16 9.18
C MET A 39 -5.33 6.63 8.76
N LYS A 40 -6.19 5.70 8.34
CA LYS A 40 -7.58 5.98 7.96
C LYS A 40 -8.37 6.64 9.10
N THR A 41 -8.07 6.28 10.36
CA THR A 41 -8.78 6.78 11.54
C THR A 41 -8.07 7.95 12.21
N ALA A 42 -6.77 7.85 12.44
CA ALA A 42 -5.99 8.85 13.19
C ALA A 42 -5.60 10.07 12.33
N ALA A 43 -5.47 9.90 11.02
CA ALA A 43 -5.02 10.96 10.11
C ALA A 43 -5.70 10.88 8.73
N PRO A 44 -7.05 11.01 8.66
CA PRO A 44 -7.82 10.78 7.43
C PRO A 44 -7.40 11.69 6.27
N GLY A 45 -7.01 12.93 6.55
CA GLY A 45 -6.48 13.85 5.52
C GLY A 45 -5.17 13.38 4.91
N ALA A 46 -4.29 12.81 5.74
CA ALA A 46 -3.04 12.24 5.28
C ALA A 46 -3.26 10.93 4.51
N TYR A 47 -4.20 10.06 4.95
CA TYR A 47 -4.60 8.88 4.18
C TYR A 47 -5.09 9.26 2.79
N LYS A 48 -6.00 10.25 2.71
CA LYS A 48 -6.55 10.73 1.45
C LYS A 48 -5.45 11.22 0.50
N ALA A 49 -4.55 12.08 0.98
CA ALA A 49 -3.51 12.66 0.14
C ALA A 49 -2.42 11.65 -0.24
N LEU A 50 -1.91 10.89 0.74
CA LEU A 50 -0.74 10.04 0.55
C LEU A 50 -1.08 8.67 -0.02
N ILE A 51 -2.29 8.16 0.16
CA ILE A 51 -2.70 6.86 -0.39
C ILE A 51 -3.69 7.07 -1.53
N ALA A 52 -4.90 7.54 -1.22
CA ALA A 52 -6.00 7.49 -2.19
C ALA A 52 -5.75 8.35 -3.44
N GLU A 53 -5.47 9.65 -3.26
CA GLU A 53 -5.24 10.57 -4.36
C GLU A 53 -3.95 10.26 -5.11
N ARG A 54 -2.87 9.92 -4.37
CA ARG A 54 -1.60 9.50 -4.97
C ARG A 54 -1.77 8.26 -5.86
N ASN A 55 -2.49 7.24 -5.39
CA ASN A 55 -2.69 6.01 -6.14
C ASN A 55 -3.63 6.21 -7.33
N ALA A 56 -4.68 7.02 -7.18
CA ALA A 56 -5.54 7.40 -8.30
C ALA A 56 -4.75 8.14 -9.40
N ASN A 57 -3.83 9.03 -9.03
CA ASN A 57 -2.96 9.71 -9.98
C ASN A 57 -1.99 8.75 -10.69
N TRP A 58 -1.49 7.73 -9.99
CA TRP A 58 -0.67 6.66 -10.58
C TRP A 58 -1.43 5.87 -11.64
N VAL A 59 -2.69 5.53 -11.38
CA VAL A 59 -3.56 4.81 -12.34
C VAL A 59 -3.68 5.60 -13.64
N VAL A 60 -3.86 6.92 -13.58
CA VAL A 60 -3.89 7.76 -14.79
C VAL A 60 -2.58 7.67 -15.59
N GLN A 61 -1.43 7.59 -14.94
CA GLN A 61 -0.15 7.43 -15.65
C GLN A 61 -0.01 6.03 -16.25
N ILE A 62 -0.43 5.00 -15.52
CA ILE A 62 -0.41 3.61 -15.99
C ILE A 62 -1.30 3.46 -17.22
N GLU A 63 -2.54 3.99 -17.19
CA GLU A 63 -3.44 3.95 -18.35
C GLU A 63 -2.85 4.63 -19.59
N LYS A 64 -2.14 5.75 -19.41
CA LYS A 64 -1.43 6.43 -20.51
C LYS A 64 -0.32 5.57 -21.08
N ILE A 65 0.49 4.94 -20.23
CA ILE A 65 1.58 4.06 -20.65
C ILE A 65 1.02 2.84 -21.41
N MET A 66 -0.08 2.27 -20.93
CA MET A 66 -0.76 1.11 -21.55
C MET A 66 -1.38 1.41 -22.92
N THR A 67 -1.43 2.67 -23.37
CA THR A 67 -1.85 2.98 -24.75
C THR A 67 -0.77 2.64 -25.79
N GLY A 68 0.47 2.40 -25.36
CA GLY A 68 1.54 1.87 -26.20
C GLY A 68 1.35 0.40 -26.54
N SER A 69 2.24 -0.13 -27.39
CA SER A 69 2.26 -1.54 -27.79
C SER A 69 3.33 -2.37 -27.10
N ASP A 70 4.14 -1.75 -26.23
CA ASP A 70 5.25 -2.41 -25.55
C ASP A 70 4.81 -2.97 -24.19
N ASP A 71 5.60 -3.92 -23.68
CA ASP A 71 5.46 -4.41 -22.31
C ASP A 71 6.19 -3.49 -21.33
N TYR A 72 5.54 -3.15 -20.22
CA TYR A 72 6.09 -2.25 -19.20
C TYR A 72 6.21 -2.94 -17.84
N PHE A 73 7.34 -2.73 -17.18
CA PHE A 73 7.54 -3.09 -15.78
C PHE A 73 7.52 -1.84 -14.90
N ILE A 74 6.65 -1.83 -13.88
CA ILE A 74 6.47 -0.69 -12.97
C ILE A 74 6.80 -1.15 -11.54
N ALA A 75 7.86 -0.59 -10.98
CA ALA A 75 8.25 -0.82 -9.58
C ALA A 75 7.73 0.31 -8.68
N VAL A 76 7.01 -0.05 -7.63
CA VAL A 76 6.41 0.87 -6.66
C VAL A 76 6.53 0.34 -5.23
N GLY A 77 6.39 1.20 -4.23
CA GLY A 77 6.40 0.81 -2.82
C GLY A 77 5.09 0.14 -2.37
N ALA A 78 5.13 -0.54 -1.22
CA ALA A 78 4.03 -1.34 -0.65
C ALA A 78 2.67 -0.60 -0.61
N GLY A 79 2.68 0.70 -0.29
CA GLY A 79 1.49 1.56 -0.23
C GLY A 79 0.70 1.70 -1.53
N HIS A 80 1.23 1.24 -2.67
CA HIS A 80 0.52 1.19 -3.93
C HIS A 80 -0.28 -0.11 -4.14
N PHE A 81 -0.04 -1.16 -3.35
CA PHE A 81 -0.69 -2.46 -3.51
C PHE A 81 -1.86 -2.67 -2.54
N ILE A 82 -1.82 -2.03 -1.38
CA ILE A 82 -2.66 -2.36 -0.23
C ILE A 82 -3.99 -1.59 -0.21
N GLY A 83 -5.04 -2.30 0.19
CA GLY A 83 -6.39 -1.79 0.40
C GLY A 83 -7.17 -1.38 -0.83
N THR A 84 -8.40 -0.92 -0.59
CA THR A 84 -9.37 -0.57 -1.63
C THR A 84 -8.89 0.57 -2.52
N ASP A 85 -8.03 1.45 -2.02
CA ASP A 85 -7.44 2.56 -2.77
C ASP A 85 -6.03 2.22 -3.33
N GLY A 86 -5.64 0.95 -3.30
CA GLY A 86 -4.46 0.44 -3.98
C GLY A 86 -4.60 0.52 -5.50
N VAL A 87 -3.47 0.69 -6.21
CA VAL A 87 -3.39 0.77 -7.67
C VAL A 87 -4.00 -0.48 -8.33
N VAL A 88 -3.72 -1.67 -7.79
CA VAL A 88 -4.26 -2.93 -8.28
C VAL A 88 -5.80 -2.94 -8.25
N GLU A 89 -6.38 -2.56 -7.11
CA GLU A 89 -7.84 -2.52 -6.96
C GLU A 89 -8.49 -1.43 -7.80
N LEU A 90 -7.83 -0.28 -7.95
CA LEU A 90 -8.29 0.80 -8.84
C LEU A 90 -8.29 0.37 -10.32
N LEU A 91 -7.26 -0.35 -10.77
CA LEU A 91 -7.19 -0.89 -12.13
C LEU A 91 -8.28 -1.94 -12.37
N LYS A 92 -8.48 -2.87 -11.43
CA LYS A 92 -9.58 -3.86 -11.51
C LYS A 92 -10.94 -3.17 -11.63
N ARG A 93 -11.20 -2.13 -10.83
CA ARG A 93 -12.46 -1.34 -10.91
C ARG A 93 -12.65 -0.63 -12.25
N LYS A 94 -11.57 -0.34 -12.97
CA LYS A 94 -11.62 0.22 -14.33
C LYS A 94 -11.81 -0.84 -15.42
N GLY A 95 -11.91 -2.12 -15.06
CA GLY A 95 -12.14 -3.22 -15.98
C GLY A 95 -10.86 -3.86 -16.54
N TYR A 96 -9.69 -3.50 -16.01
CA TYR A 96 -8.44 -4.16 -16.40
C TYR A 96 -8.38 -5.56 -15.79
N ALA A 97 -7.93 -6.53 -16.60
CA ALA A 97 -7.53 -7.84 -16.11
C ALA A 97 -6.21 -7.69 -15.33
N VAL A 98 -6.22 -8.09 -14.06
CA VAL A 98 -5.03 -8.05 -13.22
C VAL A 98 -4.82 -9.42 -12.62
N GLU A 99 -3.64 -9.98 -12.86
CA GLU A 99 -3.22 -11.29 -12.35
C GLU A 99 -2.03 -11.12 -11.41
N ARG A 100 -2.06 -11.85 -10.30
CA ARG A 100 -0.92 -11.93 -9.39
C ARG A 100 -0.04 -13.09 -9.82
N VAL A 101 1.16 -12.77 -10.31
CA VAL A 101 2.22 -13.73 -10.61
C VAL A 101 3.13 -13.88 -9.40
N GLN A 102 3.33 -15.11 -8.94
CA GLN A 102 4.19 -15.48 -7.80
C GLN A 102 4.69 -16.91 -7.95
#